data_AF-A0A7Y1TV91-F1
#
_entry.id   AF-A0A7Y1TV91-F1
#
_cell.length_a   1.000
_cell.length_b   1.000
_cell.length_c   1.000
_cell.angle_alpha   90.00
_cell.angle_beta   90.00
_cell.angle_gamma   90.00
#
_symmetry.space_group_name_H-M   'P 1'
#
loop_
_entity.id
_entity.type
_entity.pdbx_description
1 polymer ?
#
loop_
_entity_poly.entity_id
_entity_poly.type
_entity_poly.pdbx_seq_one_letter_code
_entity_poly.pdbx_strand_id
1 'polypeptide(L)'
;LNNSGLDFEPFALPNRSVSSADYATAMHVASLVPDGGTLQVGIGSLSDAVAHCLKLRNTFPDIFAKVYALLPGGSGSKRRGALPTETGPFDEGLFASTELMSDALFALFEAGIIKRNADDEDHAAIHAGFFIGSGNLYESLRSLSDADLQRINMTNISRVNTLFGDEVKKRRQRRQARFVNETMMVTLLGAAVSDALEDGRVVSGVGGQFDFVSMALQLDDAQSILMCRARRMGDGVAQSNIRWSYGHNTVPRHYRDVYVSEYGVAATRGRTDEQVVDAMLGIADAAFQPELMRQAGQAGKLAADYELPSDGPPNTPATIDEIFQRRDLQAYFPAYPLGTELTVEEQSLAAALQWLKAETATPANRVGTALAALLSGGDGSQKKALARMALDKGMGPKQVFLRRLVGYALKKTAVKKSPLR
;
A
#
# COMPACT_ATOMS: atom_id res chain seq x y z
N LEU A 1 -11.82 26.18 -24.98
CA LEU A 1 -10.43 26.66 -24.88
C LEU A 1 -9.56 25.73 -25.72
N ASN A 2 -9.34 26.04 -27.00
CA ASN A 2 -8.38 25.30 -27.85
C ASN A 2 -7.25 26.27 -28.19
N ASN A 3 -6.19 26.25 -27.39
CA ASN A 3 -4.99 27.05 -27.61
C ASN A 3 -3.80 26.10 -27.58
N SER A 4 -3.27 25.76 -28.76
CA SER A 4 -2.15 24.83 -28.90
C SER A 4 -0.85 25.33 -28.27
N GLY A 5 -0.74 26.63 -27.96
CA GLY A 5 0.37 27.18 -27.18
C GLY A 5 0.30 26.86 -25.67
N LEU A 6 -0.80 26.25 -25.21
CA LEU A 6 -0.99 25.79 -23.83
C LEU A 6 -1.03 24.25 -23.74
N ASP A 7 -0.77 23.53 -24.84
CA ASP A 7 -0.66 22.08 -24.83
C ASP A 7 0.73 21.69 -24.34
N PHE A 8 0.80 21.12 -23.13
CA PHE A 8 2.01 20.53 -22.56
C PHE A 8 1.69 19.18 -21.95
N GLU A 9 2.71 18.33 -21.87
CA GLU A 9 2.57 17.02 -21.24
C GLU A 9 2.33 17.19 -19.73
N PRO A 10 1.25 16.60 -19.18
CA PRO A 10 1.00 16.64 -17.75
C PRO A 10 2.16 16.03 -16.97
N PHE A 11 2.43 16.56 -15.78
CA PHE A 11 3.37 15.94 -14.88
C PHE A 11 2.87 14.56 -14.45
N ALA A 12 3.66 13.53 -14.75
CA ALA A 12 3.39 12.14 -14.40
C ALA A 12 4.17 11.70 -13.16
N LEU A 13 3.50 10.95 -12.29
CA LEU A 13 4.14 10.28 -11.16
C LEU A 13 4.51 8.84 -11.56
N PRO A 14 5.79 8.47 -11.54
CA PRO A 14 6.18 7.11 -11.89
C PRO A 14 5.71 6.12 -10.82
N ASN A 15 5.09 5.03 -11.26
CA ASN A 15 4.70 3.92 -10.38
C ASN A 15 5.92 3.31 -9.69
N ARG A 16 5.81 3.11 -8.38
CA ARG A 16 6.88 2.56 -7.53
C ARG A 16 6.73 1.05 -7.43
N SER A 17 7.84 0.38 -7.10
CA SER A 17 7.80 -1.06 -6.85
C SER A 17 6.97 -1.38 -5.60
N VAL A 18 6.10 -2.37 -5.70
CA VAL A 18 5.33 -2.93 -4.60
C VAL A 18 6.16 -4.00 -3.88
N SER A 19 6.23 -3.91 -2.55
CA SER A 19 6.94 -4.86 -1.70
C SER A 19 6.04 -6.00 -1.20
N SER A 20 6.61 -7.08 -0.66
CA SER A 20 5.84 -8.14 0.01
C SER A 20 4.99 -7.59 1.17
N ALA A 21 5.51 -6.62 1.92
CA ALA A 21 4.78 -5.96 3.01
C ALA A 21 3.62 -5.11 2.49
N ASP A 22 3.80 -4.44 1.35
CA ASP A 22 2.72 -3.69 0.68
C ASP A 22 1.62 -4.64 0.22
N TYR A 23 1.98 -5.77 -0.38
CA TYR A 23 1.00 -6.80 -0.75
C TYR A 23 0.29 -7.42 0.45
N ALA A 24 1.00 -7.74 1.53
CA ALA A 24 0.37 -8.25 2.76
C ALA A 24 -0.66 -7.26 3.31
N THR A 25 -0.26 -5.98 3.45
CA THR A 25 -1.15 -4.90 3.89
C THR A 25 -2.37 -4.79 2.96
N ALA A 26 -2.15 -4.81 1.65
CA ALA A 26 -3.20 -4.73 0.65
C ALA A 26 -4.16 -5.94 0.67
N MET A 27 -3.68 -7.15 0.96
CA MET A 27 -4.53 -8.34 1.13
C MET A 27 -5.48 -8.16 2.33
N HIS A 28 -4.98 -7.62 3.45
CA HIS A 28 -5.82 -7.27 4.59
C HIS A 28 -6.85 -6.20 4.24
N VAL A 29 -6.46 -5.13 3.55
CA VAL A 29 -7.42 -4.09 3.10
C VAL A 29 -8.45 -4.67 2.13
N ALA A 30 -8.02 -5.42 1.12
CA ALA A 30 -8.91 -6.03 0.14
C ALA A 30 -9.93 -6.95 0.83
N SER A 31 -9.55 -7.65 1.89
CA SER A 31 -10.50 -8.48 2.66
C SER A 31 -11.57 -7.69 3.43
N LEU A 32 -11.47 -6.36 3.51
CA LEU A 32 -12.44 -5.48 4.17
C LEU A 32 -13.40 -4.80 3.20
N VAL A 33 -13.17 -4.89 1.88
CA VAL A 33 -13.96 -4.18 0.86
C VAL A 33 -15.13 -5.04 0.38
N PRO A 34 -16.38 -4.74 0.77
CA PRO A 34 -17.52 -5.54 0.35
C PRO A 34 -17.88 -5.28 -1.12
N ASP A 35 -18.46 -6.29 -1.76
CA ASP A 35 -19.15 -6.08 -3.04
C ASP A 35 -20.37 -5.15 -2.86
N GLY A 36 -20.69 -4.34 -3.87
CA GLY A 36 -21.72 -3.30 -3.77
C GLY A 36 -21.30 -2.05 -2.98
N GLY A 37 -20.11 -2.07 -2.37
CA GLY A 37 -19.62 -0.99 -1.51
C GLY A 37 -19.19 0.29 -2.21
N THR A 38 -18.55 1.18 -1.45
CA THR A 38 -17.89 2.40 -1.95
C THR A 38 -16.42 2.39 -1.58
N LEU A 39 -15.56 2.83 -2.50
CA LEU A 39 -14.12 2.87 -2.29
C LEU A 39 -13.57 4.29 -2.45
N GLN A 40 -12.68 4.67 -1.53
CA GLN A 40 -11.69 5.71 -1.73
C GLN A 40 -10.32 5.11 -1.45
N VAL A 41 -9.35 5.42 -2.31
CA VAL A 41 -7.95 5.06 -2.13
C VAL A 41 -7.07 6.19 -2.66
N GLY A 42 -5.86 6.32 -2.15
CA GLY A 42 -4.90 7.34 -2.56
C GLY A 42 -4.06 6.95 -3.78
N ILE A 43 -2.81 7.42 -3.75
CA ILE A 43 -1.75 7.10 -4.73
C ILE A 43 -0.65 6.26 -4.10
N GLY A 44 0.32 5.84 -4.91
CA GLY A 44 1.56 5.20 -4.47
C GLY A 44 1.47 3.68 -4.37
N SER A 45 2.61 3.04 -4.09
CA SER A 45 2.75 1.58 -4.18
C SER A 45 1.76 0.81 -3.32
N LEU A 46 1.36 1.36 -2.17
CA LEU A 46 0.40 0.70 -1.29
C LEU A 46 -1.02 0.75 -1.87
N SER A 47 -1.40 1.86 -2.49
CA SER A 47 -2.67 2.00 -3.21
C SER A 47 -2.70 1.11 -4.46
N ASP A 48 -1.59 1.02 -5.19
CA ASP A 48 -1.45 0.13 -6.35
C ASP A 48 -1.58 -1.34 -5.92
N ALA A 49 -0.99 -1.70 -4.78
CA ALA A 49 -1.13 -3.03 -4.19
C ALA A 49 -2.58 -3.34 -3.81
N VAL A 50 -3.31 -2.38 -3.23
CA VAL A 50 -4.75 -2.53 -2.91
C VAL A 50 -5.55 -2.82 -4.17
N ALA A 51 -5.37 -2.03 -5.23
CA ALA A 51 -6.04 -2.27 -6.51
C ALA A 51 -5.68 -3.64 -7.10
N HIS A 52 -4.40 -4.03 -7.05
CA HIS A 52 -3.97 -5.36 -7.49
C HIS A 52 -4.61 -6.49 -6.69
N CYS A 53 -4.65 -6.39 -5.37
CA CYS A 53 -5.25 -7.41 -4.50
C CYS A 53 -6.77 -7.52 -4.69
N LEU A 54 -7.47 -6.41 -4.97
CA LEU A 54 -8.89 -6.42 -5.34
C LEU A 54 -9.10 -7.10 -6.70
N LYS A 55 -8.22 -6.85 -7.69
CA LYS A 55 -8.21 -7.59 -8.98
C LYS A 55 -7.92 -9.07 -8.78
N LEU A 56 -6.96 -9.43 -7.93
CA LEU A 56 -6.63 -10.81 -7.60
C LEU A 56 -7.83 -11.51 -6.95
N ARG A 57 -8.51 -10.86 -6.00
CA ARG A 57 -9.73 -11.37 -5.36
C ARG A 57 -10.85 -11.61 -6.37
N ASN A 58 -11.01 -10.69 -7.32
CA ASN A 58 -12.03 -10.79 -8.37
C ASN A 58 -11.75 -11.93 -9.35
N THR A 59 -10.51 -12.05 -9.83
CA THR A 59 -10.15 -12.96 -10.92
C THR A 59 -9.73 -14.35 -10.43
N PHE A 60 -9.08 -14.43 -9.26
CA PHE A 60 -8.58 -15.66 -8.66
C PHE A 60 -8.94 -15.73 -7.16
N PRO A 61 -10.23 -15.81 -6.81
CA PRO A 61 -10.67 -15.81 -5.41
C PRO A 61 -10.02 -16.91 -4.57
N ASP A 62 -9.78 -18.10 -5.16
CA ASP A 62 -9.10 -19.20 -4.47
C ASP A 62 -7.64 -18.87 -4.13
N ILE A 63 -6.93 -18.19 -5.03
CA ILE A 63 -5.55 -17.75 -4.78
C ILE A 63 -5.55 -16.66 -3.72
N PHE A 64 -6.48 -15.70 -3.81
CA PHE A 64 -6.62 -14.67 -2.80
C PHE A 64 -6.88 -15.28 -1.41
N ALA A 65 -7.87 -16.16 -1.28
CA ALA A 65 -8.20 -16.83 -0.03
C ALA A 65 -7.04 -17.67 0.51
N LYS A 66 -6.33 -18.39 -0.36
CA LYS A 66 -5.15 -19.18 0.01
C LYS A 66 -4.05 -18.30 0.59
N VAL A 67 -3.69 -17.20 -0.08
CA VAL A 67 -2.65 -16.28 0.40
C VAL A 67 -3.11 -15.61 1.69
N TYR A 68 -4.36 -15.16 1.74
CA TYR A 68 -4.92 -14.51 2.93
C TYR A 68 -4.91 -15.42 4.17
N ALA A 69 -5.12 -16.72 4.00
CA ALA A 69 -5.03 -17.70 5.09
C ALA A 69 -3.61 -17.95 5.60
N LEU A 70 -2.58 -17.68 4.77
CA LEU A 70 -1.17 -17.85 5.15
C LEU A 70 -0.61 -16.64 5.92
N LEU A 71 -1.21 -15.46 5.77
CA LEU A 71 -0.72 -14.22 6.38
C LEU A 71 -0.91 -14.22 7.92
N PRO A 72 0.04 -13.64 8.68
CA PRO A 72 -0.24 -13.19 10.03
C PRO A 72 -1.47 -12.27 10.03
N GLY A 73 -2.38 -12.39 11.00
CA GLY A 73 -3.62 -11.59 10.98
C GLY A 73 -4.59 -11.95 9.83
N GLY A 74 -4.35 -13.06 9.14
CA GLY A 74 -5.14 -13.58 8.03
C GLY A 74 -6.51 -14.13 8.45
N SER A 75 -7.16 -14.90 7.56
CA SER A 75 -8.52 -15.43 7.82
C SER A 75 -8.63 -16.36 9.03
N GLY A 76 -7.52 -16.98 9.46
CA GLY A 76 -7.47 -17.82 10.66
C GLY A 76 -7.20 -17.07 11.97
N SER A 77 -6.88 -15.78 11.90
CA SER A 77 -6.52 -14.97 13.08
C SER A 77 -7.76 -14.58 13.88
N LYS A 78 -7.68 -14.77 15.20
CA LYS A 78 -8.72 -14.29 16.13
C LYS A 78 -8.60 -12.79 16.42
N ARG A 79 -7.46 -12.16 16.10
CA ARG A 79 -7.17 -10.75 16.38
C ARG A 79 -7.88 -9.77 15.46
N ARG A 80 -8.37 -10.21 14.30
CA ARG A 80 -9.16 -9.36 13.38
C ARG A 80 -10.44 -8.82 14.03
N GLY A 81 -10.89 -9.43 15.13
CA GLY A 81 -12.14 -9.08 15.78
C GLY A 81 -13.36 -9.48 14.95
N ALA A 82 -14.46 -8.75 15.10
CA ALA A 82 -15.73 -9.04 14.43
C ALA A 82 -15.85 -8.43 13.01
N LEU A 83 -14.74 -8.00 12.39
CA LEU A 83 -14.78 -7.40 11.07
C LEU A 83 -15.10 -8.46 9.99
N PRO A 84 -15.99 -8.16 9.03
CA PRO A 84 -16.33 -9.09 7.95
C PRO A 84 -15.09 -9.42 7.13
N THR A 85 -15.06 -10.63 6.54
CA THR A 85 -13.94 -11.10 5.71
C THR A 85 -14.45 -11.40 4.31
N GLU A 86 -14.08 -10.53 3.37
CA GLU A 86 -14.46 -10.61 1.98
C GLU A 86 -13.39 -11.35 1.18
N THR A 87 -13.74 -12.49 0.59
CA THR A 87 -12.84 -13.27 -0.29
C THR A 87 -13.41 -13.52 -1.68
N GLY A 88 -14.68 -13.16 -1.89
CA GLY A 88 -15.40 -13.38 -3.16
C GLY A 88 -15.17 -12.29 -4.20
N PRO A 89 -15.63 -12.52 -5.44
CA PRO A 89 -15.55 -11.55 -6.53
C PRO A 89 -16.50 -10.35 -6.33
N PHE A 90 -16.51 -9.45 -7.31
CA PHE A 90 -17.38 -8.26 -7.33
C PHE A 90 -18.48 -8.41 -8.39
N ASP A 91 -19.66 -8.88 -7.97
CA ASP A 91 -20.81 -9.09 -8.85
C ASP A 91 -21.55 -7.77 -9.10
N GLU A 92 -21.95 -7.05 -8.05
CA GLU A 92 -22.54 -5.70 -8.15
C GLU A 92 -21.47 -4.67 -8.56
N GLY A 93 -20.25 -4.82 -8.05
CA GLY A 93 -19.16 -3.88 -8.24
C GLY A 93 -19.14 -2.74 -7.22
N LEU A 94 -18.12 -1.91 -7.36
CA LEU A 94 -17.87 -0.76 -6.50
C LEU A 94 -18.28 0.54 -7.17
N PHE A 95 -18.65 1.51 -6.34
CA PHE A 95 -18.68 2.93 -6.68
C PHE A 95 -17.45 3.61 -6.06
N ALA A 96 -16.77 4.48 -6.78
CA ALA A 96 -15.67 5.26 -6.22
C ALA A 96 -16.10 6.69 -5.88
N SER A 97 -15.91 7.10 -4.63
CA SER A 97 -16.04 8.50 -4.20
C SER A 97 -14.72 8.92 -3.57
N THR A 98 -13.86 9.56 -4.35
CA THR A 98 -12.46 9.80 -4.01
C THR A 98 -12.10 11.28 -4.16
N GLU A 99 -11.08 11.75 -3.42
CA GLU A 99 -10.51 13.08 -3.66
C GLU A 99 -9.83 13.15 -5.03
N LEU A 100 -9.09 12.09 -5.38
CA LEU A 100 -8.27 12.03 -6.58
C LEU A 100 -8.50 10.74 -7.36
N MET A 101 -8.39 10.83 -8.68
CA MET A 101 -8.40 9.71 -9.62
C MET A 101 -6.95 9.27 -9.90
N SER A 102 -6.59 8.08 -9.42
CA SER A 102 -5.26 7.48 -9.50
C SER A 102 -5.21 6.26 -10.42
N ASP A 103 -4.00 5.80 -10.75
CA ASP A 103 -3.75 4.52 -11.44
C ASP A 103 -4.48 3.35 -10.77
N ALA A 104 -4.51 3.32 -9.44
CA ALA A 104 -5.20 2.29 -8.66
C ALA A 104 -6.71 2.23 -8.94
N LEU A 105 -7.41 3.37 -8.89
CA LEU A 105 -8.84 3.42 -9.17
C LEU A 105 -9.14 3.18 -10.65
N PHE A 106 -8.31 3.72 -11.54
CA PHE A 106 -8.46 3.51 -12.97
C PHE A 106 -8.31 2.02 -13.35
N ALA A 107 -7.31 1.34 -12.81
CA ALA A 107 -7.11 -0.09 -13.05
C ALA A 107 -8.28 -0.96 -12.55
N LEU A 108 -8.97 -0.53 -11.49
CA LEU A 108 -10.19 -1.21 -11.00
C LEU A 108 -11.41 -0.92 -11.88
N PHE A 109 -11.48 0.28 -12.46
CA PHE A 109 -12.51 0.64 -13.43
C PHE A 109 -12.36 -0.16 -14.73
N GLU A 110 -11.15 -0.22 -15.29
CA GLU A 110 -10.86 -1.03 -16.49
C GLU A 110 -11.09 -2.53 -16.27
N ALA A 111 -10.83 -3.02 -15.05
CA ALA A 111 -11.10 -4.41 -14.68
C ALA A 111 -12.59 -4.73 -14.48
N GLY A 112 -13.49 -3.76 -14.66
CA GLY A 112 -14.93 -3.93 -14.43
C GLY A 112 -15.29 -4.16 -12.96
N ILE A 113 -14.42 -3.80 -12.02
CA ILE A 113 -14.67 -3.89 -10.57
C ILE A 113 -15.36 -2.61 -10.11
N ILE A 114 -14.87 -1.44 -10.52
CA ILE A 114 -15.60 -0.18 -10.34
C ILE A 114 -16.59 -0.04 -11.50
N LYS A 115 -17.83 -0.48 -11.26
CA LYS A 115 -18.91 -0.50 -12.24
C LYS A 115 -20.29 -0.16 -11.65
N ARG A 116 -20.40 -0.06 -10.33
CA ARG A 116 -21.67 0.28 -9.69
C ARG A 116 -21.95 1.76 -9.90
N ASN A 117 -23.16 2.08 -10.34
CA ASN A 117 -23.63 3.47 -10.41
C ASN A 117 -23.69 4.07 -9.01
N ALA A 118 -23.46 5.38 -8.90
CA ALA A 118 -23.56 6.09 -7.63
C ALA A 118 -24.97 5.89 -7.04
N ASP A 119 -26.01 6.12 -7.83
CA ASP A 119 -27.40 5.76 -7.56
C ASP A 119 -28.24 5.67 -8.85
N ASP A 120 -29.56 5.51 -8.73
CA ASP A 120 -30.49 5.38 -9.86
C ASP A 120 -30.60 6.66 -10.71
N GLU A 121 -30.26 7.82 -10.15
CA GLU A 121 -30.32 9.13 -10.81
C GLU A 121 -28.94 9.60 -11.30
N ASP A 122 -27.87 8.95 -10.83
CA ASP A 122 -26.48 9.31 -11.04
C ASP A 122 -25.69 8.06 -11.49
N HIS A 123 -25.61 7.88 -12.80
CA HIS A 123 -25.00 6.72 -13.44
C HIS A 123 -23.46 6.74 -13.47
N ALA A 124 -22.83 7.70 -12.81
CA ALA A 124 -21.38 7.71 -12.65
C ALA A 124 -20.94 6.53 -11.78
N ALA A 125 -19.86 5.85 -12.18
CA ALA A 125 -19.18 4.86 -11.35
C ALA A 125 -18.07 5.48 -10.50
N ILE A 126 -17.59 6.67 -10.88
CA ILE A 126 -16.52 7.38 -10.18
C ILE A 126 -16.91 8.84 -9.99
N HIS A 127 -16.84 9.32 -8.76
CA HIS A 127 -16.77 10.74 -8.41
C HIS A 127 -15.35 11.06 -7.93
N ALA A 128 -14.66 11.98 -8.60
CA ALA A 128 -13.31 12.40 -8.24
C ALA A 128 -13.10 13.91 -8.36
N GLY A 129 -12.17 14.46 -7.58
CA GLY A 129 -11.86 15.89 -7.55
C GLY A 129 -10.84 16.34 -8.60
N PHE A 130 -9.77 15.56 -8.77
CA PHE A 130 -8.73 15.82 -9.76
C PHE A 130 -8.03 14.52 -10.18
N PHE A 131 -7.26 14.56 -11.26
CA PHE A 131 -6.43 13.44 -11.71
C PHE A 131 -5.00 13.60 -11.21
N ILE A 132 -4.38 12.50 -10.82
CA ILE A 132 -2.94 12.42 -10.58
C ILE A 132 -2.48 10.97 -10.73
N GLY A 133 -1.46 10.74 -11.55
CA GLY A 133 -0.97 9.39 -11.80
C GLY A 133 0.16 9.34 -12.81
N SER A 134 0.40 8.14 -13.34
CA SER A 134 1.45 7.88 -14.33
C SER A 134 1.10 8.40 -15.74
N GLY A 135 2.08 8.41 -16.65
CA GLY A 135 1.83 8.68 -18.06
C GLY A 135 0.81 7.72 -18.66
N ASN A 136 0.86 6.44 -18.27
CA ASN A 136 -0.06 5.41 -18.73
C ASN A 136 -1.52 5.71 -18.33
N LEU A 137 -1.76 6.27 -17.14
CA LEU A 137 -3.10 6.70 -16.74
C LEU A 137 -3.65 7.73 -17.72
N TYR A 138 -2.87 8.77 -18.03
CA TYR A 138 -3.32 9.83 -18.94
C TYR A 138 -3.50 9.33 -20.38
N GLU A 139 -2.64 8.44 -20.86
CA GLU A 139 -2.82 7.80 -22.18
C GLU A 139 -4.07 6.94 -22.23
N SER A 140 -4.33 6.16 -21.20
CA SER A 140 -5.50 5.27 -21.13
C SER A 140 -6.81 6.06 -20.97
N LEU A 141 -6.79 7.19 -20.26
CA LEU A 141 -7.92 8.10 -20.20
C LEU A 141 -8.27 8.68 -21.59
N ARG A 142 -7.28 8.94 -22.44
CA ARG A 142 -7.52 9.43 -23.83
C ARG A 142 -8.10 8.36 -24.75
N SER A 143 -7.91 7.09 -24.44
CA SER A 143 -8.42 5.97 -25.26
C SER A 143 -9.78 5.44 -24.81
N LEU A 144 -10.33 5.97 -23.71
CA LEU A 144 -11.67 5.59 -23.25
C LEU A 144 -12.74 5.92 -24.29
N SER A 145 -13.77 5.08 -24.33
CA SER A 145 -14.98 5.37 -25.11
C SER A 145 -15.76 6.53 -24.48
N ASP A 146 -16.59 7.23 -25.27
CA ASP A 146 -17.48 8.28 -24.75
C ASP A 146 -18.40 7.74 -23.63
N ALA A 147 -18.83 6.48 -23.75
CA ALA A 147 -19.68 5.83 -22.75
C ALA A 147 -18.93 5.65 -21.41
N ASP A 148 -17.66 5.25 -21.46
CA ASP A 148 -16.85 5.08 -20.26
C ASP A 148 -16.45 6.43 -19.64
N LEU A 149 -16.13 7.43 -20.47
CA LEU A 149 -15.85 8.79 -20.01
C LEU A 149 -17.05 9.38 -19.26
N GLN A 150 -18.27 9.15 -19.73
CA GLN A 150 -19.50 9.61 -19.05
C GLN A 150 -19.72 8.93 -17.69
N ARG A 151 -19.08 7.79 -17.42
CA ARG A 151 -19.13 7.12 -16.11
C ARG A 151 -18.16 7.73 -15.09
N ILE A 152 -17.29 8.65 -15.50
CA ILE A 152 -16.34 9.36 -14.64
C ILE A 152 -16.81 10.81 -14.47
N ASN A 153 -17.32 11.13 -13.28
CA ASN A 153 -17.78 12.47 -12.94
C ASN A 153 -16.69 13.21 -12.14
N MET A 154 -15.96 14.08 -12.83
CA MET A 154 -15.01 15.00 -12.20
C MET A 154 -15.77 16.20 -11.60
N THR A 155 -15.66 16.36 -10.29
CA THR A 155 -16.50 17.28 -9.50
C THR A 155 -15.67 18.06 -8.47
N ASN A 156 -16.28 19.03 -7.79
CA ASN A 156 -15.65 19.75 -6.67
C ASN A 156 -15.26 18.82 -5.51
N ILE A 157 -14.14 19.13 -4.85
CA ILE A 157 -13.65 18.45 -3.64
C ILE A 157 -14.71 18.42 -2.53
N SER A 158 -15.47 19.50 -2.37
CA SER A 158 -16.58 19.58 -1.41
C SER A 158 -17.72 18.58 -1.68
N ARG A 159 -17.81 18.01 -2.88
CA ARG A 159 -18.76 16.91 -3.17
C ARG A 159 -18.23 15.58 -2.66
N VAL A 160 -16.94 15.30 -2.83
CA VAL A 160 -16.32 13.99 -2.57
C VAL A 160 -15.81 13.83 -1.14
N ASN A 161 -15.26 14.88 -0.52
CA ASN A 161 -14.61 14.81 0.79
C ASN A 161 -15.56 14.98 1.98
N THR A 162 -16.79 15.44 1.79
CA THR A 162 -17.73 15.67 2.89
C THR A 162 -19.16 15.27 2.53
N LEU A 163 -19.98 15.00 3.56
CA LEU A 163 -21.43 14.83 3.43
C LEU A 163 -22.17 16.17 3.30
N PHE A 164 -21.55 17.30 3.67
CA PHE A 164 -22.23 18.60 3.64
C PHE A 164 -22.75 19.00 2.24
N GLY A 165 -23.84 19.77 2.22
CA GLY A 165 -24.48 20.29 1.01
C GLY A 165 -25.53 19.38 0.37
N ASP A 166 -25.37 18.05 0.44
CA ASP A 166 -26.33 17.08 -0.13
C ASP A 166 -26.26 15.74 0.61
N GLU A 167 -26.43 15.81 1.93
CA GLU A 167 -26.13 14.69 2.82
C GLU A 167 -26.99 13.45 2.53
N VAL A 168 -28.28 13.62 2.26
CA VAL A 168 -29.20 12.50 1.99
C VAL A 168 -28.76 11.71 0.75
N LYS A 169 -28.50 12.38 -0.37
CA LYS A 169 -28.01 11.73 -1.59
C LYS A 169 -26.65 11.08 -1.36
N LYS A 170 -25.73 11.81 -0.73
CA LYS A 170 -24.37 11.37 -0.44
C LYS A 170 -24.32 10.13 0.47
N ARG A 171 -25.22 9.99 1.43
CA ARG A 171 -25.36 8.79 2.28
C ARG A 171 -25.87 7.60 1.46
N ARG A 172 -26.89 7.80 0.63
CA ARG A 172 -27.43 6.77 -0.28
C ARG A 172 -26.38 6.23 -1.27
N GLN A 173 -25.50 7.11 -1.77
CA GLN A 173 -24.45 6.73 -2.72
C GLN A 173 -23.34 5.91 -2.05
N ARG A 174 -22.94 6.31 -0.83
CA ARG A 174 -21.76 5.80 -0.11
C ARG A 174 -22.05 4.63 0.82
N ARG A 175 -22.71 3.61 0.27
CA ARG A 175 -23.02 2.34 0.95
C ARG A 175 -21.74 1.59 1.30
N GLN A 176 -21.66 1.07 2.52
CA GLN A 176 -20.58 0.22 3.03
C GLN A 176 -19.18 0.77 2.69
N ALA A 177 -19.00 2.08 2.84
CA ALA A 177 -17.81 2.74 2.31
C ALA A 177 -16.53 2.29 3.02
N ARG A 178 -15.44 2.15 2.25
CA ARG A 178 -14.08 1.93 2.74
C ARG A 178 -13.23 3.09 2.26
N PHE A 179 -12.86 3.95 3.21
CA PHE A 179 -11.97 5.07 2.92
C PHE A 179 -10.56 4.72 3.36
N VAL A 180 -9.72 4.40 2.39
CA VAL A 180 -8.39 3.82 2.60
C VAL A 180 -7.33 4.89 2.43
N ASN A 181 -6.59 5.16 3.50
CA ASN A 181 -5.53 6.17 3.54
C ASN A 181 -4.24 5.57 4.11
N GLU A 182 -3.10 6.06 3.65
CA GLU A 182 -1.78 5.71 4.22
C GLU A 182 -1.39 6.72 5.31
N THR A 183 -0.70 6.24 6.35
CA THR A 183 -0.14 7.08 7.41
C THR A 183 1.30 6.69 7.72
N MET A 184 2.12 7.67 8.09
CA MET A 184 3.55 7.46 8.33
C MET A 184 3.78 6.68 9.62
N MET A 185 3.02 7.02 10.67
CA MET A 185 3.13 6.43 12.01
C MET A 185 1.77 6.44 12.71
N VAL A 186 1.61 5.52 13.66
CA VAL A 186 0.44 5.45 14.53
C VAL A 186 0.88 5.17 15.96
N THR A 187 0.15 5.71 16.93
CA THR A 187 0.40 5.42 18.34
C THR A 187 -0.42 4.20 18.80
N LEU A 188 0.00 3.51 19.86
CA LEU A 188 -0.73 2.40 20.46
C LEU A 188 -2.13 2.80 20.98
N LEU A 189 -2.38 4.10 21.15
CA LEU A 189 -3.69 4.62 21.54
C LEU A 189 -4.58 5.02 20.34
N GLY A 190 -4.04 4.98 19.11
CA GLY A 190 -4.77 5.25 17.87
C GLY A 190 -4.63 6.68 17.30
N ALA A 191 -3.71 7.52 17.80
CA ALA A 191 -3.41 8.76 17.08
C ALA A 191 -2.56 8.45 15.83
N ALA A 192 -2.92 8.98 14.66
CA ALA A 192 -2.17 8.78 13.41
C ALA A 192 -1.40 10.05 13.01
N VAL A 193 -0.28 9.86 12.32
CA VAL A 193 0.69 10.91 11.97
C VAL A 193 1.05 10.76 10.50
N SER A 194 0.71 11.76 9.68
CA SER A 194 0.78 11.66 8.22
C SER A 194 1.45 12.86 7.55
N ASP A 195 1.61 13.99 8.25
CA ASP A 195 2.02 15.27 7.63
C ASP A 195 3.24 15.96 8.25
N ALA A 196 3.61 15.66 9.50
CA ALA A 196 4.76 16.30 10.15
C ALA A 196 5.56 15.37 11.07
N LEU A 197 6.82 15.75 11.31
CA LEU A 197 7.72 15.14 12.28
C LEU A 197 7.60 15.79 13.66
N GLU A 198 8.08 15.09 14.69
CA GLU A 198 8.02 15.51 16.10
C GLU A 198 8.75 16.84 16.37
N ASP A 199 9.73 17.21 15.56
CA ASP A 199 10.43 18.50 15.65
C ASP A 199 9.74 19.64 14.88
N GLY A 200 8.50 19.43 14.44
CA GLY A 200 7.68 20.42 13.74
C GLY A 200 8.00 20.55 12.24
N ARG A 201 8.93 19.76 11.70
CA ARG A 201 9.17 19.74 10.25
C ARG A 201 7.96 19.14 9.51
N VAL A 202 7.40 19.95 8.62
CA VAL A 202 6.31 19.55 7.73
C VAL A 202 6.87 18.69 6.60
N VAL A 203 6.28 17.52 6.41
CA VAL A 203 6.60 16.54 5.35
C VAL A 203 5.60 16.62 4.21
N SER A 204 4.32 16.80 4.53
CA SER A 204 3.22 16.90 3.58
C SER A 204 2.10 17.78 4.17
N GLY A 205 0.88 17.74 3.61
CA GLY A 205 -0.29 18.37 4.20
C GLY A 205 -1.33 17.34 4.62
N VAL A 206 -2.24 17.72 5.51
CA VAL A 206 -3.36 16.87 5.97
C VAL A 206 -4.20 16.36 4.78
N GLY A 207 -4.42 17.21 3.78
CA GLY A 207 -5.29 16.91 2.64
C GLY A 207 -6.70 16.49 3.06
N GLY A 208 -7.39 15.70 2.25
CA GLY A 208 -8.69 15.11 2.59
C GLY A 208 -8.65 13.91 3.53
N GLN A 209 -7.47 13.49 4.02
CA GLN A 209 -7.39 12.30 4.89
C GLN A 209 -8.31 12.43 6.10
N PHE A 210 -8.24 13.56 6.81
CA PHE A 210 -9.10 13.79 7.98
C PHE A 210 -10.58 13.88 7.60
N ASP A 211 -10.91 14.42 6.42
CA ASP A 211 -12.27 14.54 5.95
C ASP A 211 -12.92 13.16 5.73
N PHE A 212 -12.21 12.24 5.07
CA PHE A 212 -12.68 10.85 4.88
C PHE A 212 -12.75 10.06 6.18
N VAL A 213 -11.81 10.27 7.10
CA VAL A 213 -11.87 9.68 8.45
C VAL A 213 -13.14 10.17 9.17
N SER A 214 -13.37 11.48 9.20
CA SER A 214 -14.56 12.08 9.81
C SER A 214 -15.85 11.60 9.15
N MET A 215 -15.86 11.46 7.82
CA MET A 215 -17.00 10.94 7.07
C MET A 215 -17.32 9.48 7.41
N ALA A 216 -16.30 8.63 7.56
CA ALA A 216 -16.49 7.24 7.94
C ALA A 216 -17.25 7.09 9.26
N LEU A 217 -16.96 7.97 10.22
CA LEU A 217 -17.62 7.95 11.52
C LEU A 217 -19.07 8.43 11.46
N GLN A 218 -19.44 9.22 10.46
CA GLN A 218 -20.78 9.75 10.25
C GLN A 218 -21.70 8.81 9.46
N LEU A 219 -21.13 7.88 8.69
CA LEU A 219 -21.87 6.86 7.93
C LEU A 219 -21.99 5.57 8.77
N ASP A 220 -23.17 4.95 8.74
CA ASP A 220 -23.51 3.83 9.65
C ASP A 220 -22.71 2.55 9.35
N ASP A 221 -22.35 2.32 8.09
CA ASP A 221 -21.73 1.10 7.58
C ASP A 221 -20.34 1.34 6.95
N ALA A 222 -19.79 2.53 7.13
CA ALA A 222 -18.48 2.91 6.60
C ALA A 222 -17.34 2.61 7.58
N GLN A 223 -16.14 2.49 7.02
CA GLN A 223 -14.91 2.32 7.77
C GLN A 223 -13.82 3.25 7.23
N SER A 224 -13.14 3.92 8.17
CA SER A 224 -11.86 4.56 7.92
C SER A 224 -10.75 3.53 8.14
N ILE A 225 -9.97 3.28 7.09
CA ILE A 225 -8.88 2.31 7.10
C ILE A 225 -7.57 3.08 6.94
N LEU A 226 -6.74 3.07 7.99
CA LEU A 226 -5.41 3.66 7.99
C LEU A 226 -4.34 2.58 7.84
N MET A 227 -3.72 2.55 6.68
CA MET A 227 -2.60 1.66 6.38
C MET A 227 -1.30 2.24 6.92
N CYS A 228 -0.56 1.46 7.69
CA CYS A 228 0.74 1.84 8.23
C CYS A 228 1.68 0.63 8.18
N ARG A 229 2.77 0.73 7.41
CA ARG A 229 3.84 -0.28 7.46
C ARG A 229 4.34 -0.36 8.90
N ALA A 230 4.44 -1.54 9.49
CA ALA A 230 4.75 -1.68 10.92
C ALA A 230 6.14 -1.14 11.27
N ARG A 231 7.07 -1.11 10.30
CA ARG A 231 8.45 -0.62 10.46
C ARG A 231 8.97 0.15 9.26
N ARG A 232 10.04 0.90 9.48
CA ARG A 232 10.85 1.56 8.45
C ARG A 232 12.34 1.38 8.74
N MET A 233 13.17 1.56 7.71
CA MET A 233 14.63 1.66 7.86
C MET A 233 15.05 3.13 7.85
N GLY A 234 15.79 3.57 8.86
CA GLY A 234 16.44 4.88 8.92
C GLY A 234 17.91 4.71 9.33
N ASP A 235 18.83 5.28 8.56
CA ASP A 235 20.28 5.20 8.81
C ASP A 235 20.82 3.77 9.05
N GLY A 236 20.24 2.79 8.35
CA GLY A 236 20.59 1.37 8.50
C GLY A 236 19.99 0.68 9.73
N VAL A 237 19.22 1.40 10.54
CA VAL A 237 18.56 0.89 11.75
C VAL A 237 17.06 0.75 11.51
N ALA A 238 16.49 -0.37 11.93
CA ALA A 238 15.06 -0.58 11.91
C ALA A 238 14.37 0.24 13.00
N GLN A 239 13.27 0.90 12.65
CA GLN A 239 12.45 1.66 13.58
C GLN A 239 10.98 1.27 13.41
N SER A 240 10.25 1.13 14.52
CA SER A 240 8.80 0.91 14.46
C SER A 240 8.09 2.14 13.88
N ASN A 241 6.99 1.95 13.16
CA ASN A 241 6.04 3.03 12.86
C ASN A 241 4.82 2.98 13.80
N ILE A 242 4.61 1.85 14.48
CA ILE A 242 3.69 1.76 15.62
C ILE A 242 4.45 2.17 16.87
N ARG A 243 4.05 3.29 17.48
CA ARG A 243 4.76 3.97 18.57
C ARG A 243 3.92 3.96 19.84
N TRP A 244 4.55 4.10 20.99
CA TRP A 244 3.80 4.39 22.21
C TRP A 244 3.21 5.81 22.17
N SER A 245 4.04 6.81 21.88
CA SER A 245 3.68 8.22 21.81
C SER A 245 4.42 8.93 20.67
N TYR A 246 3.89 10.06 20.21
CA TYR A 246 4.53 10.95 19.23
C TYR A 246 4.08 12.40 19.44
N GLY A 247 4.98 13.36 19.27
CA GLY A 247 4.71 14.79 19.48
C GLY A 247 3.83 15.50 18.43
N HIS A 248 3.23 14.77 17.48
CA HIS A 248 2.32 15.31 16.46
C HIS A 248 1.16 14.35 16.18
N ASN A 249 0.03 14.85 15.71
CA ASN A 249 -1.04 14.01 15.16
C ASN A 249 -1.79 14.73 14.03
N THR A 250 -2.10 13.97 12.99
CA THR A 250 -2.97 14.37 11.87
C THR A 250 -4.41 13.93 12.14
N VAL A 251 -4.56 12.70 12.64
CA VAL A 251 -5.85 12.14 13.07
C VAL A 251 -5.77 11.89 14.58
N PRO A 252 -6.53 12.62 15.40
CA PRO A 252 -6.58 12.40 16.84
C PRO A 252 -7.16 11.03 17.16
N ARG A 253 -6.71 10.42 18.26
CA ARG A 253 -7.16 9.07 18.68
C ARG A 253 -8.68 8.89 18.84
N HIS A 254 -9.42 9.98 19.02
CA HIS A 254 -10.88 9.96 19.14
C HIS A 254 -11.59 9.57 17.83
N TYR A 255 -10.88 9.69 16.70
CA TYR A 255 -11.34 9.29 15.37
C TYR A 255 -10.84 7.90 14.95
N ARG A 256 -10.31 7.12 15.89
CA ARG A 256 -9.80 5.77 15.62
C ARG A 256 -10.89 4.86 15.06
N ASP A 257 -10.54 4.08 14.05
CA ASP A 257 -11.44 3.11 13.44
C ASP A 257 -10.69 1.80 13.14
N VAL A 258 -10.12 1.66 11.94
CA VAL A 258 -9.39 0.47 11.53
C VAL A 258 -7.96 0.83 11.13
N TYR A 259 -6.98 0.11 11.68
CA TYR A 259 -5.58 0.19 11.25
C TYR A 259 -5.14 -1.11 10.61
N VAL A 260 -4.30 -1.01 9.58
CA VAL A 260 -3.81 -2.18 8.85
C VAL A 260 -2.31 -2.07 8.66
N SER A 261 -1.59 -3.14 8.98
CA SER A 261 -0.19 -3.33 8.62
C SER A 261 -0.04 -4.62 7.81
N GLU A 262 1.19 -4.95 7.45
CA GLU A 262 1.54 -6.23 6.83
C GLU A 262 1.24 -7.45 7.71
N TYR A 263 0.93 -7.25 9.00
CA TYR A 263 0.72 -8.31 9.98
C TYR A 263 -0.75 -8.49 10.41
N GLY A 264 -1.67 -7.68 9.89
CA GLY A 264 -3.08 -7.84 10.21
C GLY A 264 -3.89 -6.55 10.27
N VAL A 265 -5.05 -6.67 10.91
CA VAL A 265 -6.05 -5.61 11.07
C VAL A 265 -6.29 -5.37 12.55
N ALA A 266 -6.23 -4.11 12.99
CA ALA A 266 -6.60 -3.67 14.33
C ALA A 266 -7.90 -2.87 14.28
N ALA A 267 -8.98 -3.46 14.80
CA ALA A 267 -10.29 -2.82 14.91
C ALA A 267 -10.44 -2.10 16.26
N THR A 268 -10.49 -0.77 16.24
CA THR A 268 -10.32 0.06 17.45
C THR A 268 -11.52 0.96 17.79
N ARG A 269 -12.48 1.09 16.87
CA ARG A 269 -13.69 1.89 17.07
C ARG A 269 -14.49 1.38 18.28
N GLY A 270 -14.83 2.30 19.20
CA GLY A 270 -15.62 2.00 20.40
C GLY A 270 -14.94 1.09 21.44
N ARG A 271 -13.66 0.75 21.27
CA ARG A 271 -12.91 -0.11 22.20
C ARG A 271 -12.35 0.66 23.40
N THR A 272 -12.03 -0.04 24.49
CA THR A 272 -11.29 0.54 25.64
C THR A 272 -9.82 0.78 25.27
N ASP A 273 -9.11 1.62 26.03
CA ASP A 273 -7.69 1.85 25.75
C ASP A 273 -6.86 0.55 25.80
N GLU A 274 -7.14 -0.36 26.74
CA GLU A 274 -6.48 -1.67 26.81
C GLU A 274 -6.74 -2.53 25.56
N GLN A 275 -8.00 -2.62 25.13
CA GLN A 275 -8.37 -3.35 23.90
C GLN A 275 -7.72 -2.74 22.63
N VAL A 276 -7.56 -1.41 22.59
CA VAL A 276 -6.87 -0.76 21.48
C VAL A 276 -5.38 -1.06 21.51
N VAL A 277 -4.73 -1.01 22.68
CA VAL A 277 -3.32 -1.35 22.81
C VAL A 277 -3.09 -2.81 22.39
N ASP A 278 -3.91 -3.75 22.85
CA ASP A 278 -3.85 -5.17 22.44
C ASP A 278 -3.95 -5.33 20.91
N ALA A 279 -4.96 -4.74 20.28
CA ALA A 279 -5.14 -4.81 18.83
C ALA A 279 -3.96 -4.19 18.06
N MET A 280 -3.45 -3.03 18.51
CA MET A 280 -2.33 -2.34 17.86
C MET A 280 -1.00 -3.10 18.02
N LEU A 281 -0.78 -3.78 19.15
CA LEU A 281 0.35 -4.69 19.33
C LEU A 281 0.27 -5.88 18.37
N GLY A 282 -0.94 -6.38 18.11
CA GLY A 282 -1.21 -7.47 17.16
C GLY A 282 -0.76 -7.16 15.73
N ILE A 283 -0.70 -5.89 15.34
CA ILE A 283 -0.24 -5.45 14.01
C ILE A 283 1.18 -4.84 14.03
N ALA A 284 1.86 -4.86 15.18
CA ALA A 284 3.24 -4.40 15.30
C ALA A 284 4.25 -5.49 14.91
N ASP A 285 5.43 -5.07 14.46
CA ASP A 285 6.56 -5.98 14.21
C ASP A 285 7.04 -6.60 15.54
N ALA A 286 7.26 -7.91 15.53
CA ALA A 286 7.63 -8.70 16.69
C ALA A 286 8.90 -8.20 17.38
N ALA A 287 9.83 -7.58 16.63
CA ALA A 287 11.04 -7.01 17.21
C ALA A 287 10.77 -5.80 18.14
N PHE A 288 9.63 -5.13 17.99
CA PHE A 288 9.27 -3.94 18.78
C PHE A 288 8.14 -4.19 19.79
N GLN A 289 7.41 -5.30 19.67
CA GLN A 289 6.31 -5.67 20.58
C GLN A 289 6.72 -5.66 22.07
N PRO A 290 7.86 -6.24 22.50
CA PRO A 290 8.22 -6.27 23.93
C PRO A 290 8.40 -4.88 24.55
N GLU A 291 9.03 -3.95 23.82
CA GLU A 291 9.23 -2.59 24.32
C GLU A 291 7.92 -1.80 24.35
N LEU A 292 7.07 -1.96 23.33
CA LEU A 292 5.75 -1.34 23.27
C LEU A 292 4.84 -1.84 24.42
N MET A 293 4.86 -3.14 24.70
CA MET A 293 4.15 -3.74 25.84
C MET A 293 4.66 -3.18 27.16
N ARG A 294 5.98 -3.07 27.35
CA ARG A 294 6.58 -2.49 28.56
C ARG A 294 6.11 -1.06 28.79
N GLN A 295 6.15 -0.22 27.75
CA GLN A 295 5.71 1.18 27.82
C GLN A 295 4.22 1.29 28.18
N ALA A 296 3.38 0.46 27.57
CA ALA A 296 1.95 0.43 27.87
C ALA A 296 1.62 -0.07 29.28
N GLY A 297 2.32 -1.11 29.75
CA GLY A 297 2.18 -1.63 31.11
C GLY A 297 2.60 -0.60 32.17
N GLN A 298 3.72 0.10 31.96
CA GLN A 298 4.17 1.19 32.84
C GLN A 298 3.17 2.34 32.93
N ALA A 299 2.41 2.59 31.87
CA ALA A 299 1.36 3.60 31.82
C ALA A 299 -0.01 3.11 32.32
N GLY A 300 -0.10 1.88 32.84
CA GLY A 300 -1.35 1.29 33.33
C GLY A 300 -2.39 1.06 32.23
N LYS A 301 -1.95 0.82 30.99
CA LYS A 301 -2.85 0.55 29.84
C LYS A 301 -3.02 -0.93 29.52
N LEU A 302 -2.28 -1.80 30.21
CA LEU A 302 -2.38 -3.25 30.11
C LEU A 302 -2.45 -3.83 31.53
N ALA A 303 -3.20 -4.91 31.70
CA ALA A 303 -3.16 -5.72 32.93
C ALA A 303 -1.73 -6.21 33.26
N ALA A 304 -1.47 -6.46 34.54
CA ALA A 304 -0.14 -6.87 35.00
C ALA A 304 0.29 -8.26 34.49
N ASP A 305 -0.69 -9.12 34.20
CA ASP A 305 -0.55 -10.46 33.66
C ASP A 305 -0.85 -10.51 32.15
N TYR A 306 -0.90 -9.36 31.48
CA TYR A 306 -1.15 -9.31 30.04
C TYR A 306 -0.03 -10.01 29.27
N GLU A 307 -0.45 -10.97 28.44
CA GLU A 307 0.39 -11.60 27.43
C GLU A 307 -0.20 -11.32 26.05
N LEU A 308 0.67 -10.97 25.11
CA LEU A 308 0.26 -10.75 23.74
C LEU A 308 -0.15 -12.11 23.13
N PRO A 309 -1.43 -12.31 22.73
CA PRO A 309 -1.91 -13.63 22.30
C PRO A 309 -1.17 -14.11 21.05
N SER A 310 -0.65 -15.33 20.97
CA SER A 310 -0.06 -15.85 19.72
C SER A 310 -1.14 -16.47 18.83
N ASP A 311 -1.32 -15.97 17.61
CA ASP A 311 -2.37 -16.41 16.68
C ASP A 311 -1.85 -16.70 15.25
N GLY A 312 -0.63 -17.22 15.14
CA GLY A 312 -0.03 -17.57 13.86
C GLY A 312 1.50 -17.49 13.87
N PRO A 313 2.13 -17.41 12.68
CA PRO A 313 3.56 -17.16 12.60
C PRO A 313 3.90 -15.77 13.18
N PRO A 314 5.14 -15.55 13.64
CA PRO A 314 5.52 -14.29 14.26
C PRO A 314 5.47 -13.13 13.25
N ASN A 315 5.15 -11.93 13.74
CA ASN A 315 5.08 -10.71 12.94
C ASN A 315 6.48 -10.25 12.52
N THR A 316 7.07 -10.89 11.51
CA THR A 316 8.42 -10.56 11.02
C THR A 316 8.44 -10.34 9.51
N PRO A 317 9.37 -9.52 8.99
CA PRO A 317 9.51 -9.34 7.54
C PRO A 317 9.82 -10.67 6.82
N ALA A 318 10.60 -11.54 7.46
CA ALA A 318 10.93 -12.86 6.92
C ALA A 318 9.68 -13.73 6.71
N THR A 319 8.76 -13.74 7.67
CA THR A 319 7.48 -14.45 7.54
C THR A 319 6.67 -13.97 6.34
N ILE A 320 6.61 -12.65 6.13
CA ILE A 320 5.91 -12.07 4.98
C ILE A 320 6.62 -12.44 3.67
N ASP A 321 7.93 -12.22 3.60
CA ASP A 321 8.72 -12.51 2.40
C ASP A 321 8.64 -14.00 2.00
N GLU A 322 8.70 -14.91 2.96
CA GLU A 322 8.57 -16.35 2.71
C GLU A 322 7.27 -16.70 2.01
N ILE A 323 6.14 -16.06 2.36
CA ILE A 323 4.82 -16.30 1.76
C ILE A 323 4.82 -15.85 0.29
N PHE A 324 5.25 -14.62 0.01
CA PHE A 324 5.20 -14.04 -1.34
C PHE A 324 6.30 -14.58 -2.26
N GLN A 325 7.37 -15.17 -1.71
CA GLN A 325 8.42 -15.84 -2.47
C GLN A 325 8.12 -17.32 -2.79
N ARG A 326 7.00 -17.86 -2.30
CA ARG A 326 6.58 -19.24 -2.64
C ARG A 326 6.46 -19.38 -4.15
N ARG A 327 7.05 -20.45 -4.70
CA ARG A 327 7.11 -20.67 -6.16
C ARG A 327 5.75 -20.73 -6.83
N ASP A 328 4.73 -21.22 -6.12
CA ASP A 328 3.36 -21.32 -6.61
C ASP A 328 2.60 -19.98 -6.54
N LEU A 329 3.12 -18.97 -5.84
CA LEU A 329 2.47 -17.68 -5.61
C LEU A 329 3.19 -16.49 -6.24
N GLN A 330 4.53 -16.54 -6.37
CA GLN A 330 5.37 -15.43 -6.82
C GLN A 330 4.88 -14.76 -8.12
N ALA A 331 4.31 -15.56 -9.02
CA ALA A 331 3.79 -15.11 -10.30
C ALA A 331 2.61 -14.12 -10.17
N TYR A 332 1.84 -14.19 -9.09
CA TYR A 332 0.68 -13.34 -8.82
C TYR A 332 1.02 -12.00 -8.17
N PHE A 333 2.28 -11.77 -7.77
CA PHE A 333 2.69 -10.58 -7.01
C PHE A 333 3.88 -9.89 -7.69
N PRO A 334 3.68 -9.29 -8.89
CA PRO A 334 4.74 -8.63 -9.63
C PRO A 334 5.24 -7.35 -8.92
N ALA A 335 6.46 -6.89 -9.20
CA ALA A 335 6.97 -5.66 -8.58
C ALA A 335 6.18 -4.40 -9.02
N TYR A 336 5.59 -4.39 -10.22
CA TYR A 336 4.85 -3.26 -10.77
C TYR A 336 3.49 -3.73 -11.31
N PRO A 337 2.50 -3.99 -10.44
CA PRO A 337 1.24 -4.62 -10.83
C PRO A 337 0.38 -3.77 -11.77
N LEU A 338 0.53 -2.45 -11.73
CA LEU A 338 -0.20 -1.49 -12.59
C LEU A 338 0.71 -0.93 -13.71
N GLY A 339 1.80 -1.62 -14.02
CA GLY A 339 2.80 -1.16 -14.97
C GLY A 339 3.74 -0.10 -14.41
N THR A 340 4.72 0.30 -15.21
CA THR A 340 5.72 1.31 -14.87
C THR A 340 6.31 1.89 -16.16
N GLU A 341 6.76 3.14 -16.11
CA GLU A 341 7.48 3.81 -17.19
C GLU A 341 8.92 3.27 -17.37
N LEU A 342 9.41 2.51 -16.39
CA LEU A 342 10.72 1.89 -16.45
C LEU A 342 10.76 0.76 -17.49
N THR A 343 11.77 0.78 -18.35
CA THR A 343 12.09 -0.35 -19.23
C THR A 343 12.38 -1.62 -18.42
N VAL A 344 12.29 -2.81 -19.04
CA VAL A 344 12.60 -4.09 -18.37
C VAL A 344 14.02 -4.08 -17.80
N GLU A 345 14.95 -3.47 -18.52
CA GLU A 345 16.32 -3.26 -18.07
C GLU A 345 16.42 -2.35 -16.85
N GLU A 346 15.68 -1.24 -16.82
CA GLU A 346 15.64 -0.31 -15.68
C GLU A 346 14.97 -0.90 -14.45
N GLN A 347 13.91 -1.69 -14.63
CA GLN A 347 13.28 -2.44 -13.53
C GLN A 347 14.28 -3.41 -12.90
N SER A 348 15.01 -4.16 -13.74
CA SER A 348 16.04 -5.10 -13.29
C SER A 348 17.17 -4.38 -12.56
N LEU A 349 17.61 -3.22 -13.06
CA LEU A 349 18.62 -2.38 -12.41
C LEU A 349 18.12 -1.82 -11.08
N ALA A 350 16.89 -1.32 -11.01
CA ALA A 350 16.31 -0.78 -9.79
C ALA A 350 16.30 -1.83 -8.68
N ALA A 351 15.84 -3.06 -9.00
CA ALA A 351 15.87 -4.19 -8.06
C ALA A 351 17.31 -4.52 -7.61
N ALA A 352 18.25 -4.61 -8.55
CA ALA A 352 19.65 -4.89 -8.25
C ALA A 352 20.31 -3.81 -7.38
N LEU A 353 20.04 -2.53 -7.64
CA LEU A 353 20.58 -1.41 -6.87
C LEU A 353 19.98 -1.34 -5.46
N GLN A 354 18.68 -1.59 -5.32
CA GLN A 354 18.04 -1.70 -4.01
C GLN A 354 18.63 -2.86 -3.19
N TRP A 355 18.81 -4.02 -3.81
CA TRP A 355 19.47 -5.17 -3.19
C TRP A 355 20.89 -4.84 -2.74
N LEU A 356 21.69 -4.19 -3.61
CA LEU A 356 23.04 -3.75 -3.24
C LEU A 356 23.04 -2.76 -2.09
N LYS A 357 22.10 -1.81 -2.07
CA LYS A 357 21.99 -0.84 -0.97
C LYS A 357 21.72 -1.54 0.36
N ALA A 358 20.87 -2.58 0.37
CA ALA A 358 20.60 -3.38 1.56
C ALA A 358 21.84 -4.22 1.97
N GLU A 359 22.45 -4.93 1.03
CA GLU A 359 23.59 -5.83 1.27
C GLU A 359 24.93 -5.14 1.48
N THR A 360 24.98 -3.82 1.36
CA THR A 360 26.18 -3.01 1.65
C THR A 360 25.95 -2.01 2.78
N ALA A 361 24.83 -2.15 3.50
CA ALA A 361 24.45 -1.28 4.61
C ALA A 361 25.42 -1.39 5.80
N THR A 362 26.01 -2.56 6.06
CA THR A 362 26.98 -2.77 7.14
C THR A 362 28.40 -2.99 6.59
N PRO A 363 29.47 -2.66 7.36
CA PRO A 363 30.84 -2.89 6.92
C PRO A 363 31.14 -4.35 6.59
N ALA A 364 30.62 -5.30 7.38
CA ALA A 364 30.81 -6.72 7.16
C ALA A 364 30.13 -7.20 5.86
N ASN A 365 28.86 -6.84 5.65
CA ASN A 365 28.12 -7.25 4.44
C ASN A 365 28.72 -6.57 3.19
N ARG A 366 29.23 -5.34 3.31
CA ARG A 366 29.91 -4.66 2.21
C ARG A 366 31.14 -5.42 1.73
N VAL A 367 31.98 -5.90 2.65
CA VAL A 367 33.16 -6.73 2.30
C VAL A 367 32.72 -8.06 1.70
N GLY A 368 31.75 -8.75 2.32
CA GLY A 368 31.23 -10.02 1.83
C GLY A 368 30.65 -9.92 0.41
N THR A 369 29.80 -8.92 0.16
CA THR A 369 29.20 -8.67 -1.15
C THR A 369 30.24 -8.31 -2.20
N ALA A 370 31.25 -7.50 -1.85
CA ALA A 370 32.34 -7.16 -2.77
C ALA A 370 33.16 -8.39 -3.18
N LEU A 371 33.51 -9.27 -2.23
CA LEU A 371 34.22 -10.52 -2.50
C LEU A 371 33.37 -11.47 -3.36
N ALA A 372 32.09 -11.65 -3.02
CA ALA A 372 31.19 -12.51 -3.77
C ALA A 372 31.01 -12.03 -5.23
N ALA A 373 30.90 -10.72 -5.44
CA ALA A 373 30.82 -10.13 -6.77
C ALA A 373 32.12 -10.28 -7.58
N LEU A 374 33.29 -10.24 -6.94
CA LEU A 374 34.56 -10.49 -7.60
C LEU A 374 34.69 -11.94 -8.07
N LEU A 375 34.14 -12.89 -7.30
CA LEU A 375 34.18 -14.33 -7.55
C LEU A 375 33.10 -14.82 -8.53
N SER A 376 31.99 -14.11 -8.69
CA SER A 376 30.80 -14.64 -9.36
C SER A 376 30.90 -14.83 -10.88
N GLY A 377 31.93 -14.27 -11.53
CA GLY A 377 32.12 -14.31 -12.99
C GLY A 377 31.02 -13.57 -13.75
N GLY A 378 31.36 -12.61 -14.62
CA GLY A 378 30.35 -11.90 -15.39
C GLY A 378 29.81 -12.75 -16.53
N ASP A 379 28.53 -13.13 -16.50
CA ASP A 379 27.88 -13.68 -17.68
C ASP A 379 27.46 -12.55 -18.62
N GLY A 380 27.56 -12.76 -19.93
CA GLY A 380 27.28 -11.76 -20.95
C GLY A 380 25.79 -11.44 -21.15
N SER A 381 24.88 -11.95 -20.30
CA SER A 381 23.42 -11.85 -20.51
C SER A 381 22.84 -10.48 -20.13
N GLN A 382 23.61 -9.63 -19.44
CA GLN A 382 23.15 -8.37 -18.83
C GLN A 382 23.66 -7.11 -19.57
N LYS A 383 24.12 -7.23 -20.82
CA LYS A 383 24.78 -6.14 -21.57
C LYS A 383 23.96 -4.85 -21.63
N LYS A 384 22.63 -4.93 -21.83
CA LYS A 384 21.77 -3.75 -21.94
C LYS A 384 21.64 -2.98 -20.62
N ALA A 385 21.46 -3.69 -19.51
CA ALA A 385 21.40 -3.10 -18.17
C ALA A 385 22.74 -2.42 -17.80
N LEU A 386 23.87 -3.07 -18.09
CA LEU A 386 25.19 -2.48 -17.87
C LEU A 386 25.45 -1.26 -18.77
N ALA A 387 24.98 -1.28 -20.02
CA ALA A 387 25.06 -0.14 -20.92
C ALA A 387 24.24 1.06 -20.44
N ARG A 388 23.05 0.81 -19.87
CA ARG A 388 22.21 1.86 -19.28
C ARG A 388 22.89 2.58 -18.11
N MET A 389 23.73 1.87 -17.36
CA MET A 389 24.58 2.42 -16.29
C MET A 389 25.91 3.02 -16.79
N ALA A 390 26.15 3.07 -18.10
CA ALA A 390 27.44 3.42 -18.71
C ALA A 390 28.63 2.57 -18.20
N LEU A 391 28.38 1.30 -17.88
CA LEU A 391 29.36 0.30 -17.43
C LEU A 391 29.74 -0.71 -18.53
N ASP A 392 29.23 -0.52 -19.74
CA ASP A 392 29.60 -1.28 -20.95
C ASP A 392 30.85 -0.74 -21.65
N LYS A 393 31.19 0.53 -21.42
CA LYS A 393 32.32 1.25 -22.03
C LYS A 393 33.25 1.82 -20.96
N GLY A 394 34.55 1.59 -21.12
CA GLY A 394 35.60 1.99 -20.17
C GLY A 394 36.26 0.80 -19.47
N MET A 395 37.59 0.72 -19.54
CA MET A 395 38.41 -0.40 -19.03
C MET A 395 39.15 -0.05 -17.73
N GLY A 396 38.69 0.95 -16.97
CA GLY A 396 39.31 1.33 -15.69
C GLY A 396 39.03 0.30 -14.58
N PRO A 397 39.96 0.06 -13.62
CA PRO A 397 39.76 -0.89 -12.53
C PRO A 397 38.47 -0.66 -11.72
N LYS A 398 38.10 0.61 -11.48
CA LYS A 398 36.86 1.00 -10.78
C LYS A 398 35.61 0.59 -11.56
N GLN A 399 35.60 0.78 -12.88
CA GLN A 399 34.46 0.42 -13.74
C GLN A 399 34.29 -1.09 -13.83
N VAL A 400 35.40 -1.84 -13.91
CA VAL A 400 35.40 -3.30 -13.86
C VAL A 400 34.81 -3.80 -12.53
N PHE A 401 35.19 -3.19 -11.41
CA PHE A 401 34.64 -3.53 -10.10
C PHE A 401 33.14 -3.25 -10.02
N LEU A 402 32.70 -2.03 -10.38
CA LEU A 402 31.27 -1.66 -10.38
C LEU A 402 30.44 -2.56 -11.30
N ARG A 403 30.97 -2.90 -12.48
CA ARG A 403 30.33 -3.83 -13.41
C ARG A 403 30.12 -5.21 -12.79
N ARG A 404 31.11 -5.74 -12.08
CA ARG A 404 30.98 -7.03 -11.36
C ARG A 404 29.95 -6.94 -10.23
N LEU A 405 29.97 -5.85 -9.47
CA LEU A 405 29.04 -5.60 -8.38
C LEU A 405 27.58 -5.57 -8.89
N VAL A 406 27.31 -4.78 -9.93
CA VAL A 406 25.98 -4.68 -10.55
C VAL A 406 25.56 -5.99 -11.19
N GLY A 407 26.47 -6.69 -11.89
CA GLY A 407 26.14 -7.97 -12.53
C GLY A 407 25.82 -9.08 -11.51
N TYR A 408 26.52 -9.10 -10.38
CA TYR A 408 26.22 -10.01 -9.28
C TYR A 408 24.82 -9.74 -8.70
N ALA A 409 24.49 -8.48 -8.47
CA ALA A 409 23.18 -8.08 -7.97
C ALA A 409 22.03 -8.40 -8.94
N LEU A 410 22.23 -8.19 -10.25
CA LEU A 410 21.27 -8.57 -11.28
C LEU A 410 21.02 -10.09 -11.30
N LYS A 411 22.06 -10.90 -11.07
CA LYS A 411 21.93 -12.36 -10.98
C LYS A 411 21.13 -12.78 -9.73
N LYS A 412 21.28 -12.05 -8.63
CA LYS A 412 20.56 -12.30 -7.37
C LYS A 412 19.08 -11.90 -7.43
N THR A 413 18.73 -10.94 -8.28
CA THR A 413 17.40 -10.32 -8.34
C THR A 413 16.55 -10.74 -9.54
N ALA A 414 17.04 -11.65 -10.40
CA ALA A 414 16.30 -12.09 -11.58
C ALA A 414 14.99 -12.85 -11.23
N VAL A 415 13.84 -12.28 -11.61
CA VAL A 415 12.49 -12.83 -11.38
C VAL A 415 12.05 -13.74 -12.55
N LYS A 416 11.29 -14.81 -12.28
CA LYS A 416 10.64 -15.67 -13.29
C LYS A 416 9.31 -15.04 -13.77
N LYS A 417 9.03 -15.06 -15.08
CA LYS A 417 7.89 -14.36 -15.72
C LYS A 417 6.52 -14.67 -15.07
N SER A 418 5.67 -13.62 -14.93
CA SER A 418 4.30 -13.67 -14.40
C SER A 418 3.26 -14.07 -15.47
N PRO A 419 2.16 -14.78 -15.10
CA PRO A 419 1.05 -15.16 -15.97
C PRO A 419 -0.05 -14.10 -16.11
N LEU A 420 -0.01 -12.99 -15.37
CA LEU A 420 -1.00 -11.91 -15.45
C LEU A 420 -0.47 -10.80 -16.35
N ARG A 421 -1.05 -10.67 -17.54
CA ARG A 421 -0.93 -9.50 -18.42
C ARG A 421 -2.30 -8.97 -18.71
#